data_AF-A0AAV1SQ52-F1
#
_entry.id   AF-A0AAV1SQ52-F1
#
_cell.length_a   1.000
_cell.length_b   1.000
_cell.length_c   1.000
_cell.angle_alpha   90.00
_cell.angle_beta   90.00
_cell.angle_gamma   90.00
#
_symmetry.space_group_name_H-M   'P 1'
#
loop_
_entity.id
_entity.type
_entity.pdbx_description
1 polymer ?
#
loop_
_entity_poly.entity_id
_entity_poly.type
_entity_poly.pdbx_seq_one_letter_code
_entity_poly.pdbx_strand_id
1 'polypeptide(L)'
;MNIHTSADLSDTLMDRMVLNEANLTNAVLVRSVLTRSDLGGAQISGADFSDAVIDLPQKQALCKYASGTNPTTGVSTRASLGCGNSRRNAYGTPSSPLLSSPPKKLLDRDGFCDQGTGLCDGK
;
A
#
# COMPACT_ATOMS: atom_id res chain seq x y z
N MET A 1 -10.44 15.56 22.96
CA MET A 1 -9.02 15.18 22.74
C MET A 1 -9.04 13.69 22.47
N ASN A 2 -8.99 13.27 21.20
CA ASN A 2 -9.09 11.85 20.86
C ASN A 2 -7.70 11.23 20.86
N ILE A 3 -7.38 10.51 21.93
CA ILE A 3 -6.23 9.61 21.99
C ILE A 3 -6.54 8.37 21.13
N HIS A 4 -6.15 8.39 19.85
CA HIS A 4 -6.03 7.15 19.08
C HIS A 4 -4.80 6.41 19.61
N THR A 5 -5.00 5.42 20.49
CA THR A 5 -3.92 4.52 20.90
C THR A 5 -3.66 3.52 19.78
N SER A 6 -3.02 3.96 18.70
CA SER A 6 -2.42 3.07 17.71
C SER A 6 -1.23 2.34 18.32
N ALA A 7 -1.03 1.08 17.95
CA ALA A 7 0.17 0.34 18.37
C ALA A 7 1.42 0.95 17.71
N ASP A 8 2.41 1.31 18.52
CA ASP A 8 3.75 1.62 18.03
C ASP A 8 4.60 0.35 18.13
N LEU A 9 4.93 -0.20 16.97
CA LEU A 9 5.74 -1.39 16.75
C LEU A 9 7.02 -1.02 15.98
N SER A 10 7.45 0.23 16.05
CA SER A 10 8.68 0.68 15.41
C SER A 10 9.89 -0.11 15.93
N ASP A 11 10.85 -0.38 15.04
CA ASP A 11 12.12 -1.07 15.35
C ASP A 11 11.96 -2.50 15.93
N THR A 12 10.80 -3.12 15.76
CA THR A 12 10.54 -4.47 16.26
C THR A 12 11.05 -5.56 15.31
N LEU A 13 11.49 -6.68 15.89
CA LEU A 13 11.80 -7.91 15.17
C LEU A 13 10.62 -8.87 15.28
N MET A 14 9.87 -9.01 14.19
CA MET A 14 8.69 -9.87 14.06
C MET A 14 8.89 -10.91 12.94
N ASP A 15 10.09 -11.49 12.81
CA ASP A 15 10.41 -12.56 11.83
C ASP A 15 9.56 -13.81 12.09
N ARG A 16 8.97 -14.39 11.03
CA ARG A 16 8.13 -15.60 11.08
C ARG A 16 6.91 -15.51 12.00
N MET A 17 6.40 -14.30 12.21
CA MET A 17 5.21 -14.10 13.02
C MET A 17 3.95 -14.42 12.22
N VAL A 18 2.94 -14.96 12.91
CA VAL A 18 1.61 -15.19 12.36
C VAL A 18 0.74 -14.00 12.76
N LEU A 19 0.44 -13.14 11.80
CA LEU A 19 -0.34 -11.90 11.93
C LEU A 19 -1.52 -11.86 10.95
N ASN A 20 -1.95 -13.03 10.45
CA ASN A 20 -3.09 -13.12 9.57
C ASN A 20 -4.34 -12.53 10.24
N GLU A 21 -5.09 -11.72 9.50
CA GLU A 21 -6.31 -11.03 9.96
C GLU A 21 -6.12 -10.10 11.19
N ALA A 22 -4.87 -9.84 11.61
CA ALA A 22 -4.58 -8.97 12.72
C ALA A 22 -5.07 -7.53 12.45
N ASN A 23 -5.58 -6.86 13.49
CA ASN A 23 -5.90 -5.45 13.39
C ASN A 23 -4.65 -4.60 13.63
N LEU A 24 -4.08 -4.08 12.54
CA LEU A 24 -2.93 -3.18 12.51
C LEU A 24 -3.35 -1.78 12.02
N THR A 25 -4.63 -1.43 12.16
CA THR A 25 -5.17 -0.15 11.70
C THR A 25 -4.46 0.98 12.45
N ASN A 26 -3.94 1.96 11.70
CA ASN A 26 -3.12 3.06 12.21
C ASN A 26 -1.82 2.67 12.93
N ALA A 27 -1.40 1.40 12.92
CA ALA A 27 -0.17 0.98 13.57
C ALA A 27 1.06 1.63 12.92
N VAL A 28 2.08 1.92 13.74
CA VAL A 28 3.37 2.42 13.28
C VAL A 28 4.34 1.24 13.28
N LEU A 29 4.74 0.77 12.09
CA LEU A 29 5.64 -0.36 11.88
C LEU A 29 6.98 0.08 11.29
N VAL A 30 7.37 1.32 11.57
CA VAL A 30 8.56 1.97 10.99
C VAL A 30 9.82 1.17 11.36
N ARG A 31 10.65 0.85 10.36
CA ARG A 31 11.88 0.04 10.52
C ARG A 31 11.68 -1.36 11.14
N SER A 32 10.45 -1.89 11.12
CA SER A 32 10.20 -3.25 11.61
C SER A 32 10.73 -4.31 10.65
N VAL A 33 11.04 -5.50 11.18
CA VAL A 33 11.42 -6.68 10.39
C VAL A 33 10.28 -7.69 10.43
N LEU A 34 9.65 -7.93 9.28
CA LEU A 34 8.49 -8.79 9.07
C LEU A 34 8.79 -9.90 8.05
N THR A 35 10.05 -10.28 7.92
CA THR A 35 10.49 -11.33 7.00
C THR A 35 9.83 -12.65 7.36
N ARG A 36 9.38 -13.40 6.35
CA ARG A 36 8.72 -14.71 6.49
C ARG A 36 7.47 -14.71 7.38
N SER A 37 6.90 -13.55 7.66
CA SER A 37 5.69 -13.40 8.47
C SER A 37 4.44 -13.47 7.60
N ASP A 38 3.36 -14.00 8.16
CA ASP A 38 2.06 -14.09 7.49
C ASP A 38 1.21 -12.89 7.89
N LEU A 39 0.96 -11.96 6.98
CA LEU A 39 0.01 -10.85 7.16
C LEU A 39 -1.21 -11.00 6.24
N GLY A 40 -1.59 -12.23 5.88
CA GLY A 40 -2.76 -12.51 5.07
C GLY A 40 -4.04 -11.93 5.69
N GLY A 41 -4.71 -11.04 4.98
CA GLY A 41 -5.97 -10.43 5.43
C GLY A 41 -5.86 -9.45 6.62
N ALA A 42 -4.66 -9.06 7.04
CA ALA A 42 -4.48 -8.10 8.12
C ALA A 42 -5.18 -6.76 7.81
N GLN A 43 -5.79 -6.13 8.80
CA GLN A 43 -6.39 -4.79 8.64
C GLN A 43 -5.29 -3.74 8.79
N ILE A 44 -4.82 -3.20 7.66
CA ILE A 44 -3.66 -2.28 7.64
C ILE A 44 -4.02 -0.85 7.24
N SER A 45 -5.30 -0.46 7.31
CA SER A 45 -5.69 0.90 6.89
C SER A 45 -5.00 1.94 7.77
N GLY A 46 -4.31 2.90 7.15
CA GLY A 46 -3.53 3.90 7.87
C GLY A 46 -2.28 3.35 8.56
N ALA A 47 -1.88 2.09 8.37
CA ALA A 47 -0.62 1.59 8.92
C ALA A 47 0.58 2.25 8.22
N ASP A 48 1.67 2.51 8.95
CA ASP A 48 2.92 3.06 8.40
C ASP A 48 4.00 1.97 8.38
N PHE A 49 4.42 1.57 7.18
CA PHE A 49 5.45 0.57 6.94
C PHE A 49 6.80 1.18 6.52
N SER A 50 7.05 2.45 6.81
CA SER A 50 8.24 3.15 6.32
C SER A 50 9.51 2.43 6.78
N ASP A 51 10.38 2.10 5.83
CA ASP A 51 11.61 1.33 6.05
C ASP A 51 11.41 -0.08 6.66
N ALA A 52 10.19 -0.63 6.65
CA ALA A 52 9.95 -1.99 7.09
C ALA A 52 10.51 -3.02 6.09
N VAL A 53 11.11 -4.08 6.62
CA VAL A 53 11.62 -5.19 5.81
C VAL A 53 10.55 -6.26 5.70
N ILE A 54 9.91 -6.34 4.53
CA ILE A 54 8.80 -7.27 4.22
C ILE A 54 9.14 -8.04 2.95
N ASP A 55 8.81 -9.34 2.93
CA ASP A 55 9.00 -10.17 1.74
C ASP A 55 8.16 -9.64 0.56
N LEU A 56 8.73 -9.66 -0.65
CA LEU A 56 8.08 -9.11 -1.85
C LEU A 56 6.66 -9.69 -2.10
N PRO A 57 6.40 -11.00 -1.98
CA PRO A 57 5.06 -11.54 -2.16
C PRO A 57 4.06 -11.00 -1.12
N GLN A 58 4.48 -10.90 0.14
CA GLN A 58 3.64 -10.34 1.21
C GLN A 58 3.35 -8.87 0.93
N LYS A 59 4.37 -8.08 0.57
CA LYS A 59 4.22 -6.67 0.18
C LYS A 59 3.22 -6.50 -0.97
N GLN A 60 3.35 -7.31 -2.03
CA GLN A 60 2.43 -7.31 -3.16
C GLN A 60 0.99 -7.66 -2.75
N ALA A 61 0.81 -8.61 -1.82
CA ALA A 61 -0.50 -8.96 -1.29
C ALA A 61 -1.12 -7.80 -0.49
N LEU A 62 -0.34 -7.16 0.40
CA LEU A 62 -0.78 -5.99 1.16
C LEU A 62 -1.17 -4.83 0.23
N CYS A 63 -0.38 -4.58 -0.82
CA CYS A 63 -0.68 -3.55 -1.83
C CYS A 63 -2.03 -3.74 -2.54
N LYS A 64 -2.70 -4.90 -2.46
CA LYS A 64 -4.04 -5.07 -3.05
C LYS A 64 -5.13 -4.32 -2.28
N TYR A 65 -4.94 -4.08 -0.99
CA TYR A 65 -5.95 -3.50 -0.11
C TYR A 65 -5.41 -2.39 0.82
N ALA A 66 -4.12 -2.09 0.75
CA ALA A 66 -3.50 -0.95 1.45
C ALA A 66 -4.20 0.36 1.08
N SER A 67 -4.60 1.11 2.10
CA SER A 67 -5.35 2.37 1.98
C SER A 67 -5.14 3.23 3.24
N GLY A 68 -5.51 4.50 3.15
CA GLY A 68 -5.47 5.42 4.28
C GLY A 68 -4.11 6.09 4.49
N THR A 69 -4.07 6.93 5.52
CA THR A 69 -2.91 7.71 5.94
C THR A 69 -2.82 7.60 7.44
N ASN A 70 -1.64 7.31 7.96
CA ASN A 70 -1.44 7.16 9.39
C ASN A 70 -1.72 8.49 10.10
N PRO A 71 -2.60 8.55 11.10
CA PRO A 71 -2.93 9.80 11.79
C PRO A 71 -1.78 10.33 12.66
N THR A 72 -0.82 9.47 13.03
CA THR A 72 0.33 9.81 13.87
C THR A 72 1.51 10.30 13.02
N THR A 73 1.83 9.61 11.93
CA THR A 73 3.00 9.93 11.09
C THR A 73 2.67 10.76 9.85
N GLY A 74 1.40 10.81 9.44
CA GLY A 74 0.97 11.48 8.21
C GLY A 74 1.36 10.75 6.93
N VAL A 75 1.93 9.54 7.02
CA VAL A 75 2.40 8.77 5.86
C VAL A 75 1.27 7.91 5.28
N SER A 76 1.18 7.88 3.94
CA SER A 76 0.26 7.00 3.22
C SER A 76 0.73 5.54 3.31
N THR A 77 -0.17 4.64 3.70
CA THR A 77 0.13 3.20 3.83
C THR A 77 0.67 2.60 2.53
N ARG A 78 0.12 3.00 1.38
CA ARG A 78 0.58 2.52 0.07
C ARG A 78 1.98 3.04 -0.26
N ALA A 79 2.26 4.30 0.09
CA ALA A 79 3.55 4.92 -0.14
C ALA A 79 4.63 4.27 0.74
N SER A 80 4.34 4.04 2.02
CA SER A 80 5.27 3.38 2.94
C SER A 80 5.56 1.93 2.55
N LEU A 81 4.58 1.22 1.97
CA LEU A 81 4.79 -0.12 1.40
C LEU A 81 5.53 -0.10 0.05
N GLY A 82 5.75 1.08 -0.53
CA GLY A 82 6.32 1.23 -1.87
C GLY A 82 5.50 0.47 -2.92
N CYS A 83 4.18 0.62 -2.89
CA CYS A 83 3.29 0.10 -3.92
C CYS A 83 3.42 0.95 -5.20
N GLY A 84 3.27 0.33 -6.38
CA GLY A 84 2.97 1.08 -7.60
C GLY A 84 4.04 2.03 -8.15
N ASN A 85 5.34 1.76 -7.95
CA ASN A 85 6.48 2.66 -8.20
C ASN A 85 6.67 3.14 -9.67
N SER A 86 5.78 2.78 -10.60
CA SER A 86 5.70 3.37 -11.93
C SER A 86 4.25 3.32 -12.43
N ARG A 87 3.81 4.39 -13.10
CA ARG A 87 2.47 4.49 -13.67
C ARG A 87 2.43 3.91 -15.09
N ARG A 88 1.28 3.41 -15.52
CA ARG A 88 0.97 2.88 -16.85
C ARG A 88 -0.46 3.24 -17.25
N ASN A 89 -0.67 3.52 -18.53
CA ASN A 89 -2.02 3.71 -19.05
C ASN A 89 -2.80 2.39 -18.94
N ALA A 90 -4.09 2.46 -18.60
CA ALA A 90 -4.96 1.29 -18.56
C ALA A 90 -5.11 0.61 -19.95
N TYR A 91 -4.74 1.30 -21.04
CA TYR A 91 -4.66 0.73 -22.38
C TYR A 91 -3.41 -0.11 -22.56
N GLY A 92 -3.44 -1.34 -22.03
CA GLY A 92 -2.40 -2.32 -22.27
C GLY A 92 -2.62 -3.08 -23.56
N THR A 93 -2.06 -2.62 -24.69
CA THR A 93 -1.45 -3.43 -25.76
C THR A 93 -1.00 -2.54 -26.94
N PRO A 94 0.13 -2.85 -27.63
CA PRO A 94 0.56 -2.16 -28.84
C PRO A 94 -0.47 -2.21 -29.99
N SER A 95 -1.39 -3.18 -29.95
CA SER A 95 -2.41 -3.46 -30.96
C SER A 95 -3.63 -2.54 -30.89
N SER A 96 -3.70 -1.64 -29.91
CA SER A 96 -4.71 -0.57 -29.86
C SER A 96 -4.07 0.73 -30.35
N PRO A 97 -4.02 0.97 -31.68
CA PRO A 97 -3.52 2.22 -32.22
C PRO A 97 -4.37 3.35 -31.62
N LEU A 98 -3.71 4.44 -31.26
CA LEU A 98 -4.27 5.64 -30.67
C LEU A 98 -5.62 5.99 -31.33
N LEU A 99 -6.73 5.58 -30.69
CA LEU A 99 -7.96 6.37 -30.82
C LEU A 99 -7.55 7.76 -30.36
N SER A 100 -8.02 8.79 -31.05
CA SER A 100 -7.76 10.22 -30.84
C SER A 100 -8.08 10.76 -29.43
N SER A 101 -8.31 9.89 -28.45
CA SER A 101 -8.76 10.20 -27.10
C SER A 101 -7.65 9.89 -26.08
N PRO A 102 -7.36 10.81 -25.14
CA PRO A 102 -6.48 10.55 -24.01
C PRO A 102 -6.88 9.30 -23.21
N PRO A 103 -5.93 8.63 -22.53
CA PRO A 103 -6.24 7.54 -21.62
C PRO A 103 -7.30 7.92 -20.61
N LYS A 104 -8.39 7.14 -20.58
CA LYS A 104 -9.48 7.32 -19.60
C LYS A 104 -9.01 7.07 -18.15
N LYS A 105 -7.92 6.32 -17.94
CA LYS A 105 -7.43 6.03 -16.59
C LYS A 105 -5.93 5.79 -16.54
N LEU A 106 -5.28 6.35 -15.52
CA LEU A 106 -3.89 6.07 -15.19
C LEU A 106 -3.82 5.10 -14.01
N LEU A 107 -3.06 4.02 -14.16
CA LEU A 107 -2.90 2.99 -13.13
C LEU A 107 -1.43 2.86 -12.73
N ASP A 108 -1.20 2.38 -11.54
CA ASP A 108 0.11 1.93 -11.08
C ASP A 108 0.45 0.55 -11.67
N ARG A 109 1.72 0.12 -11.56
CA ARG A 109 2.17 -1.21 -12.02
C ARG A 109 1.42 -2.38 -11.38
N ASP A 110 0.86 -2.18 -10.18
CA ASP A 110 0.04 -3.17 -9.48
C ASP A 110 -1.45 -3.09 -9.85
N GLY A 111 -1.83 -2.24 -10.81
CA GLY A 111 -3.20 -2.06 -11.27
C GLY A 111 -4.05 -1.16 -10.38
N PHE A 112 -3.47 -0.57 -9.33
CA PHE A 112 -4.15 0.39 -8.47
C PHE A 112 -4.30 1.74 -9.17
N CYS A 113 -5.29 2.53 -8.76
CA CYS A 113 -5.45 3.88 -9.26
C CYS A 113 -5.09 4.94 -8.23
N ASP A 114 -4.06 5.72 -8.53
CA ASP A 114 -3.62 6.84 -7.71
C ASP A 114 -4.49 8.09 -7.91
N GLN A 115 -5.37 8.38 -6.94
CA GLN A 115 -6.27 9.54 -6.93
C GLN A 115 -5.52 10.89 -7.00
N GLY A 116 -4.25 10.95 -6.59
CA GLY A 116 -3.43 12.16 -6.69
C GLY A 116 -3.14 12.60 -8.13
N THR A 117 -3.39 11.72 -9.11
CA THR A 117 -3.21 12.03 -10.53
C THR A 117 -4.38 12.81 -11.15
N GLY A 118 -5.55 12.82 -10.49
CA GLY A 118 -6.78 13.37 -11.07
C GLY A 118 -7.29 12.63 -12.31
N LEU A 119 -6.69 11.48 -12.65
CA LEU A 119 -6.95 10.67 -13.85
C LEU A 119 -7.45 9.27 -13.47
N CYS A 120 -8.01 9.11 -12.28
CA CYS A 120 -8.57 7.83 -11.84
C CYS A 120 -9.97 7.53 -12.34
N ASP A 121 -10.71 8.58 -12.63
CA ASP A 121 -12.09 8.51 -13.07
C ASP A 121 -12.12 9.00 -14.51
N GLY A 122 -12.31 8.06 -15.44
CA GLY A 122 -12.37 8.39 -16.86
C GLY A 122 -13.58 9.24 -17.18
N LYS A 123 -13.35 10.30 -17.97
CA LYS A 123 -14.42 10.99 -18.69
C LYS A 123 -14.80 10.20 -19.95
#